data_AF-A0AAD8W0M7-F1
#
_entry.id   AF-A0AAD8W0M7-F1
#
_cell.length_a   1.000
_cell.length_b   1.000
_cell.length_c   1.000
_cell.angle_alpha   90.00
_cell.angle_beta   90.00
_cell.angle_gamma   90.00
#
_symmetry.space_group_name_H-M   'P 1'
#
loop_
_entity.id
_entity.type
_entity.pdbx_description
1 polymer ?
#
loop_
_entity_poly.entity_id
_entity_poly.type
_entity_poly.pdbx_seq_one_letter_code
_entity_poly.pdbx_strand_id
1 'polypeptide(L)'
;MVPPTPDGLPRCHEAGKPILPPDMEHLASGPMLPLQHCIQYQESVLLKEKDPNYPVFSVKVPSDQHFVNEDPADIFFIAFEDVFNLFHSKRLDYNLVRLYAINLQMKINRERPPHIAVADPYYMRDSQLQDGSSTRTKAVRYLESFMLMNKEKNTILLPVFPEDKYCTLIILCPKWSLAQYFDSSNTTTKKDYRRIRGVLDEAILGYSKNGGTFDKKGEFVRPDTKKLGFKHVIDFPCIKQPAGSIKEAFYVLHHLKGFVEDAEMMSLPPSKRDPIKMSGEINDDDLREDFHRLQMTYYVVFEGRVPGVYEEWEECKKQVHKFSGNCYKGYPTRHEAVAKWRAHQAKKSKMKTFLVLSLLLTIVAAVLYFILV
;
A
#
# COMPACT_ATOMS: atom_id res chain seq x y z
N MET A 1 -19.44 6.07 23.81
CA MET A 1 -19.86 5.33 22.60
C MET A 1 -20.12 6.34 21.49
N VAL A 2 -19.27 6.34 20.47
CA VAL A 2 -19.53 7.11 19.24
C VAL A 2 -20.57 6.32 18.45
N PRO A 3 -21.70 6.93 18.02
CA PRO A 3 -22.69 6.21 17.24
C PRO A 3 -22.11 5.72 15.91
N PRO A 4 -22.48 4.51 15.45
CA PRO A 4 -22.00 3.99 14.17
C PRO A 4 -22.37 4.94 13.03
N THR A 5 -21.45 5.14 12.10
CA THR A 5 -21.70 5.96 10.92
C THR A 5 -22.63 5.24 9.95
N PRO A 6 -23.36 5.98 9.08
CA PRO A 6 -24.31 5.40 8.13
C PRO A 6 -23.69 4.45 7.08
N ASP A 7 -22.37 4.28 7.06
CA ASP A 7 -21.60 3.36 6.22
C ASP A 7 -21.25 2.04 6.89
N GLY A 8 -21.57 1.87 8.18
CA GLY A 8 -21.24 0.65 8.91
C GLY A 8 -19.74 0.40 9.09
N LEU A 9 -18.88 1.32 8.60
CA LEU A 9 -17.44 1.21 8.76
C LEU A 9 -17.04 1.80 10.12
N PRO A 10 -16.43 1.01 11.02
CA PRO A 10 -15.89 1.57 12.24
C PRO A 10 -14.78 2.57 11.90
N ARG A 11 -15.02 3.85 12.17
CA ARG A 11 -13.96 4.89 12.10
C ARG A 11 -12.96 4.77 13.25
N CYS A 12 -13.35 4.04 14.29
CA CYS A 12 -12.59 3.82 15.49
C CYS A 12 -12.55 2.31 15.77
N HIS A 13 -11.37 1.82 16.11
CA HIS A 13 -11.19 0.47 16.62
C HIS A 13 -11.83 0.32 18.02
N GLU A 14 -12.47 -0.82 18.28
CA GLU A 14 -12.90 -1.20 19.62
C GLU A 14 -11.88 -2.20 20.18
N ALA A 15 -11.12 -1.78 21.20
CA ALA A 15 -10.08 -2.61 21.80
C ALA A 15 -10.63 -3.98 22.27
N GLY A 16 -9.90 -5.05 21.99
CA GLY A 16 -10.31 -6.42 22.31
C GLY A 16 -11.26 -7.06 21.28
N LYS A 17 -11.64 -6.31 20.24
CA LYS A 17 -12.35 -6.83 19.06
C LYS A 17 -11.38 -7.06 17.90
N PRO A 18 -11.75 -7.89 16.91
CA PRO A 18 -11.01 -7.98 15.67
C PRO A 18 -10.93 -6.62 14.95
N ILE A 19 -9.78 -6.29 14.34
CA ILE A 19 -9.57 -5.03 13.59
C ILE A 19 -10.57 -4.91 12.43
N LEU A 20 -10.76 -6.00 11.68
CA LEU A 20 -11.84 -6.15 10.72
C LEU A 20 -13.01 -6.89 11.37
N PRO A 21 -14.23 -6.34 11.33
CA PRO A 21 -15.41 -7.01 11.84
C PRO A 21 -15.70 -8.31 11.04
N PRO A 22 -16.49 -9.25 11.60
CA PRO A 22 -16.72 -10.57 11.00
C PRO A 22 -17.24 -10.53 9.55
N ASP A 23 -18.02 -9.52 9.19
CA ASP A 23 -18.55 -9.34 7.83
C ASP A 23 -17.49 -8.87 6.82
N MET A 24 -16.36 -8.34 7.31
CA MET A 24 -15.18 -7.91 6.54
C MET A 24 -13.98 -8.84 6.70
N GLU A 25 -14.08 -9.92 7.47
CA GLU A 25 -12.99 -10.87 7.71
C GLU A 25 -12.45 -11.49 6.40
N HIS A 26 -13.31 -11.67 5.40
CA HIS A 26 -12.94 -12.13 4.06
C HIS A 26 -11.95 -11.21 3.32
N LEU A 27 -11.79 -9.95 3.77
CA LEU A 27 -10.78 -9.01 3.24
C LEU A 27 -9.39 -9.30 3.81
N ALA A 28 -9.30 -9.92 5.00
CA ALA A 28 -8.05 -10.43 5.53
C ALA A 28 -7.76 -11.80 4.92
N SER A 29 -6.62 -11.91 4.25
CA SER A 29 -6.11 -13.17 3.72
C SER A 29 -4.66 -13.37 4.12
N GLY A 30 -4.21 -14.63 4.09
CA GLY A 30 -2.84 -14.99 4.42
C GLY A 30 -2.42 -14.50 5.81
N PRO A 31 -1.30 -13.75 5.94
CA PRO A 31 -0.79 -13.28 7.23
C PRO A 31 -1.68 -12.27 7.98
N MET A 32 -2.66 -11.66 7.33
CA MET A 32 -3.54 -10.65 7.95
C MET A 32 -4.43 -11.25 9.04
N LEU A 33 -4.94 -12.47 8.85
CA LEU A 33 -5.81 -13.13 9.84
C LEU A 33 -5.03 -13.48 11.13
N PRO A 34 -3.88 -14.17 11.08
CA PRO A 34 -3.04 -14.37 12.26
C PRO A 34 -2.64 -13.07 12.95
N LEU A 35 -2.27 -12.03 12.19
CA LEU A 35 -1.89 -10.74 12.75
C LEU A 35 -3.02 -10.12 13.56
N GLN A 36 -4.24 -10.10 13.01
CA GLN A 36 -5.42 -9.60 13.71
C GLN A 36 -5.69 -10.37 15.01
N HIS A 37 -5.63 -11.70 14.98
CA HIS A 37 -5.85 -12.53 16.16
C HIS A 37 -4.79 -12.28 17.24
N CYS A 38 -3.52 -12.13 16.86
CA CYS A 38 -2.45 -11.77 17.79
C CYS A 38 -2.71 -10.42 18.47
N ILE A 39 -3.13 -9.42 17.69
CA ILE A 39 -3.41 -8.07 18.22
C ILE A 39 -4.63 -8.11 19.15
N GLN A 40 -5.71 -8.77 18.73
CA GLN A 40 -6.90 -8.94 19.56
C GLN A 40 -6.55 -9.60 20.90
N TYR A 41 -5.71 -10.64 20.88
CA TYR A 41 -5.24 -11.29 22.09
C TYR A 41 -4.45 -10.31 22.98
N GLN A 42 -3.49 -9.56 22.42
CA GLN A 42 -2.71 -8.57 23.17
C GLN A 42 -3.58 -7.49 23.80
N GLU A 43 -4.55 -6.96 23.07
CA GLU A 43 -5.51 -6.00 23.63
C GLU A 43 -6.33 -6.60 24.77
N SER A 44 -6.77 -7.85 24.65
CA SER A 44 -7.51 -8.54 25.73
C SER A 44 -6.69 -8.69 27.02
N VAL A 45 -5.36 -8.72 26.90
CA VAL A 45 -4.44 -8.74 28.04
C VAL A 45 -4.28 -7.32 28.60
N LEU A 46 -3.98 -6.34 27.74
CA LEU A 46 -3.78 -4.94 28.14
C LEU A 46 -5.02 -4.34 28.81
N LEU A 47 -6.22 -4.65 28.33
CA LEU A 47 -7.48 -4.17 28.91
C LEU A 47 -7.73 -4.61 30.36
N LYS A 48 -6.96 -5.57 30.89
CA LYS A 48 -7.02 -5.97 32.30
C LYS A 48 -6.18 -5.07 33.20
N GLU A 49 -5.34 -4.21 32.64
CA GLU A 49 -4.51 -3.27 33.38
C GLU A 49 -5.31 -2.08 33.90
N LYS A 50 -4.78 -1.41 34.93
CA LYS A 50 -5.43 -0.26 35.57
C LYS A 50 -5.50 0.97 34.65
N ASP A 51 -4.52 1.12 33.77
CA ASP A 51 -4.42 2.22 32.80
C ASP A 51 -3.89 1.66 31.46
N PRO A 52 -4.77 1.05 30.65
CA PRO A 52 -4.36 0.29 29.48
C PRO A 52 -3.89 1.21 28.34
N ASN A 53 -2.70 0.93 27.79
CA ASN A 53 -2.19 1.57 26.59
C ASN A 53 -2.53 0.76 25.32
N TYR A 54 -2.49 1.40 24.15
CA TYR A 54 -2.55 0.67 22.88
C TYR A 54 -1.29 -0.19 22.67
N PRO A 55 -1.40 -1.33 21.97
CA PRO A 55 -0.24 -2.11 21.57
C PRO A 55 0.75 -1.26 20.76
N VAL A 56 2.03 -1.38 21.10
CA VAL A 56 3.13 -0.83 20.33
C VAL A 56 4.11 -1.95 20.04
N PHE A 57 4.45 -2.15 18.77
CA PHE A 57 5.32 -3.25 18.34
C PHE A 57 6.74 -2.74 18.20
N SER A 58 7.62 -3.19 19.09
CA SER A 58 9.04 -2.86 19.03
C SER A 58 9.71 -3.69 17.94
N VAL A 59 10.42 -3.03 17.04
CA VAL A 59 11.20 -3.66 15.97
C VAL A 59 12.68 -3.40 16.26
N LYS A 60 13.44 -4.47 16.48
CA LYS A 60 14.90 -4.41 16.55
C LYS A 60 15.47 -4.53 15.15
N VAL A 61 16.24 -3.54 14.72
CA VAL A 61 16.97 -3.59 13.45
C VAL A 61 18.11 -4.60 13.57
N PRO A 62 18.29 -5.50 12.59
CA PRO A 62 19.39 -6.46 12.62
C PRO A 62 20.76 -5.75 12.65
N SER A 63 21.70 -6.29 13.42
CA SER A 63 23.09 -5.82 13.48
C SER A 63 23.87 -6.25 12.22
N ASP A 64 23.47 -5.72 11.06
CA ASP A 64 24.08 -5.96 9.76
C ASP A 64 24.45 -4.60 9.11
N GLN A 65 25.56 -4.56 8.38
CA GLN A 65 26.08 -3.34 7.74
C GLN A 65 25.13 -2.77 6.66
N HIS A 66 24.21 -3.57 6.14
CA HIS A 66 23.19 -3.12 5.19
C HIS A 66 22.11 -2.24 5.83
N PHE A 67 22.01 -2.17 7.17
CA PHE A 67 20.95 -1.47 7.88
C PHE A 67 21.47 -0.32 8.72
N VAL A 68 20.62 0.68 8.97
CA VAL A 68 20.92 1.75 9.93
C VAL A 68 20.55 1.25 11.33
N ASN A 69 21.56 0.72 12.04
CA ASN A 69 21.41 -0.05 13.28
C ASN A 69 22.14 0.57 14.48
N GLU A 70 22.46 1.87 14.40
CA GLU A 70 23.01 2.66 15.50
C GLU A 70 21.88 3.40 16.25
N ASP A 71 22.05 3.67 17.54
CA ASP A 71 21.11 4.48 18.32
C ASP A 71 20.87 5.86 17.67
N PRO A 72 19.62 6.35 17.58
CA PRO A 72 18.37 5.71 18.03
C PRO A 72 17.65 4.91 16.93
N ALA A 73 18.31 4.64 15.80
CA ALA A 73 17.73 3.99 14.63
C ALA A 73 17.62 2.46 14.78
N ASP A 74 18.37 1.88 15.72
CA ASP A 74 18.51 0.45 15.98
C ASP A 74 17.25 -0.20 16.56
N ILE A 75 16.36 0.59 17.16
CA ILE A 75 15.02 0.19 17.57
C ILE A 75 14.03 1.23 17.06
N PHE A 76 12.94 0.78 16.45
CA PHE A 76 11.81 1.64 16.13
C PHE A 76 10.50 0.94 16.46
N PHE A 77 9.41 1.70 16.46
CA PHE A 77 8.11 1.22 16.90
C PHE A 77 7.10 1.31 15.76
N ILE A 78 6.29 0.26 15.59
CA ILE A 78 5.06 0.33 14.82
C ILE A 78 3.94 0.59 15.80
N ALA A 79 3.22 1.71 15.63
CA ALA A 79 2.05 1.99 16.45
C ALA A 79 0.87 1.11 16.01
N PHE A 80 -0.06 0.82 16.93
CA PHE A 80 -1.32 0.16 16.56
C PHE A 80 -2.04 0.89 15.41
N GLU A 81 -2.01 2.23 15.40
CA GLU A 81 -2.62 3.04 14.34
C GLU A 81 -2.05 2.72 12.95
N ASP A 82 -0.76 2.44 12.84
CA ASP A 82 -0.12 2.09 11.56
C ASP A 82 -0.64 0.75 11.05
N VAL A 83 -0.78 -0.23 11.95
CA VAL A 83 -1.37 -1.53 11.63
C VAL A 83 -2.85 -1.36 11.27
N PHE A 84 -3.60 -0.57 12.03
CA PHE A 84 -4.99 -0.27 11.70
C PHE A 84 -5.12 0.35 10.31
N ASN A 85 -4.23 1.29 9.96
CA ASN A 85 -4.17 1.91 8.64
C ASN A 85 -3.83 0.90 7.53
N LEU A 86 -2.97 -0.09 7.81
CA LEU A 86 -2.69 -1.21 6.90
C LEU A 86 -3.95 -2.02 6.60
N PHE A 87 -4.72 -2.44 7.62
CA PHE A 87 -5.96 -3.20 7.43
C PHE A 87 -7.04 -2.41 6.68
N HIS A 88 -7.07 -1.09 6.85
CA HIS A 88 -8.08 -0.21 6.24
C HIS A 88 -7.61 0.47 4.95
N SER A 89 -6.46 0.07 4.41
CA SER A 89 -5.89 0.68 3.19
C SER A 89 -5.76 2.21 3.25
N LYS A 90 -5.44 2.75 4.43
CA LYS A 90 -5.16 4.18 4.67
C LYS A 90 -3.68 4.47 4.47
N ARG A 91 -3.29 5.75 4.51
CA ARG A 91 -1.88 6.16 4.41
C ARG A 91 -1.03 5.38 5.41
N LEU A 92 0.00 4.70 4.92
CA LEU A 92 0.95 3.97 5.76
C LEU A 92 2.05 4.90 6.26
N ASP A 93 2.43 4.72 7.51
CA ASP A 93 3.55 5.42 8.11
C ASP A 93 4.90 4.94 7.54
N TYR A 94 5.90 5.81 7.63
CA TYR A 94 7.26 5.53 7.19
C TYR A 94 7.86 4.28 7.88
N ASN A 95 7.52 4.03 9.15
CA ASN A 95 8.04 2.88 9.89
C ASN A 95 7.57 1.55 9.31
N LEU A 96 6.35 1.47 8.76
CA LEU A 96 5.88 0.26 8.06
C LEU A 96 6.64 0.00 6.76
N VAL A 97 6.92 1.06 6.00
CA VAL A 97 7.73 0.97 4.78
C VAL A 97 9.16 0.57 5.11
N ARG A 98 9.75 1.15 6.18
CA ARG A 98 11.07 0.78 6.68
C ARG A 98 11.12 -0.69 7.10
N LEU A 99 10.14 -1.16 7.88
CA LEU A 99 10.02 -2.55 8.29
C LEU A 99 9.97 -3.50 7.08
N TYR A 100 9.17 -3.15 6.07
CA TYR A 100 9.06 -3.96 4.86
C TYR A 100 10.36 -3.98 4.05
N ALA A 101 11.02 -2.83 3.89
CA ALA A 101 12.31 -2.72 3.21
C ALA A 101 13.40 -3.56 3.89
N ILE A 102 13.49 -3.48 5.22
CA ILE A 102 14.42 -4.30 6.02
C ILE A 102 14.13 -5.80 5.80
N ASN A 103 12.86 -6.21 5.90
CA ASN A 103 12.47 -7.61 5.69
C ASN A 103 12.86 -8.12 4.29
N LEU A 104 12.64 -7.31 3.24
CA LEU A 104 13.05 -7.69 1.88
C LEU A 104 14.57 -7.78 1.73
N GLN A 105 15.34 -6.85 2.29
CA GLN A 105 16.79 -6.96 2.24
C GLN A 105 17.31 -8.16 3.03
N MET A 106 16.69 -8.51 4.16
CA MET A 106 17.02 -9.75 4.89
C MET A 106 16.75 -11.00 4.03
N LYS A 107 15.64 -11.00 3.28
CA LYS A 107 15.33 -12.06 2.31
C LYS A 107 16.40 -12.13 1.22
N ILE A 108 16.79 -10.99 0.64
CA ILE A 108 17.87 -10.89 -0.37
C ILE A 108 19.20 -11.42 0.19
N ASN A 109 19.54 -11.12 1.45
CA ASN A 109 20.77 -11.63 2.06
C ASN A 109 20.77 -13.16 2.19
N ARG A 110 19.60 -13.74 2.49
CA ARG A 110 19.41 -15.19 2.62
C ARG A 110 19.41 -15.91 1.26
N GLU A 111 18.65 -15.39 0.31
CA GLU A 111 18.37 -16.06 -0.97
C GLU A 111 19.37 -15.68 -2.07
N ARG A 112 20.09 -14.57 -1.87
CA ARG A 112 21.13 -14.04 -2.75
C ARG A 112 20.70 -13.95 -4.22
N PRO A 113 19.53 -13.37 -4.54
CA PRO A 113 19.17 -13.13 -5.92
C PRO A 113 20.23 -12.25 -6.60
N PRO A 114 20.49 -12.43 -7.89
CA PRO A 114 21.46 -11.64 -8.62
C PRO A 114 21.03 -10.18 -8.62
N HIS A 115 21.98 -9.27 -8.83
CA HIS A 115 21.80 -7.87 -9.25
C HIS A 115 20.94 -6.90 -8.40
N ILE A 116 20.18 -7.34 -7.38
CA ILE A 116 19.31 -6.47 -6.57
C ILE A 116 19.76 -6.31 -5.10
N ALA A 117 19.49 -5.12 -4.53
CA ALA A 117 19.50 -4.82 -3.09
C ALA A 117 18.40 -3.79 -2.75
N VAL A 118 17.97 -3.74 -1.50
CA VAL A 118 16.99 -2.82 -0.92
C VAL A 118 17.65 -2.06 0.22
N ALA A 119 17.71 -0.74 0.11
CA ALA A 119 18.30 0.11 1.15
C ALA A 119 17.28 0.42 2.26
N ASP A 120 17.74 0.41 3.51
CA ASP A 120 17.01 0.95 4.67
C ASP A 120 16.71 2.45 4.45
N PRO A 121 15.43 2.87 4.44
CA PRO A 121 15.05 4.26 4.16
C PRO A 121 15.14 5.18 5.39
N TYR A 122 15.72 4.75 6.52
CA TYR A 122 15.75 5.49 7.79
C TYR A 122 16.05 6.98 7.66
N TYR A 123 17.09 7.35 6.90
CA TYR A 123 17.52 8.74 6.72
C TYR A 123 16.77 9.49 5.61
N MET A 124 16.02 8.79 4.76
CA MET A 124 15.50 9.31 3.49
C MET A 124 14.13 9.98 3.62
N ARG A 125 13.94 10.72 4.72
CA ARG A 125 12.81 11.63 4.91
C ARG A 125 13.25 13.07 4.68
N ASP A 126 12.49 13.87 3.95
CA ASP A 126 12.95 15.20 3.54
C ASP A 126 13.32 16.11 4.74
N SER A 127 12.54 16.09 5.82
CA SER A 127 12.83 16.81 7.06
C SER A 127 14.21 16.50 7.66
N GLN A 128 14.73 15.30 7.42
CA GLN A 128 16.02 14.84 7.92
C GLN A 128 17.21 15.25 7.03
N LEU A 129 16.94 15.76 5.82
CA LEU A 129 17.96 16.02 4.82
C LEU A 129 18.28 17.52 4.66
N GLN A 130 18.08 18.30 5.73
CA GLN A 130 18.37 19.73 5.69
C GLN A 130 19.85 20.00 5.40
N ASP A 131 20.14 21.00 4.58
CA ASP A 131 21.50 21.34 4.18
C ASP A 131 22.34 21.71 5.40
N GLY A 132 23.55 21.14 5.48
CA GLY A 132 24.45 21.30 6.63
C GLY A 132 24.08 20.47 7.86
N SER A 133 22.94 19.76 7.88
CA SER A 133 22.57 18.92 9.04
C SER A 133 23.45 17.67 9.15
N SER A 134 23.69 17.23 10.39
CA SER A 134 24.43 15.99 10.67
C SER A 134 23.72 14.77 10.10
N THR A 135 22.39 14.75 10.14
CA THR A 135 21.56 13.65 9.60
C THR A 135 21.73 13.52 8.09
N ARG A 136 21.77 14.64 7.35
CA ARG A 136 22.08 14.63 5.92
C ARG A 136 23.47 14.05 5.64
N THR A 137 24.49 14.43 6.41
CA THR A 137 25.84 13.85 6.27
C THR A 137 25.83 12.34 6.53
N LYS A 138 25.09 11.88 7.55
CA LYS A 138 24.91 10.44 7.82
C LYS A 138 24.20 9.73 6.66
N ALA A 139 23.18 10.36 6.06
CA ALA A 139 22.47 9.83 4.89
C ALA A 139 23.41 9.61 3.69
N VAL A 140 24.25 10.61 3.37
CA VAL A 140 25.24 10.52 2.29
C VAL A 140 26.21 9.36 2.55
N ARG A 141 26.81 9.30 3.75
CA ARG A 141 27.77 8.24 4.12
C ARG A 141 27.15 6.84 4.08
N TYR A 142 25.92 6.72 4.57
CA TYR A 142 25.18 5.47 4.54
C TYR A 142 24.97 4.99 3.10
N LEU A 143 24.41 5.83 2.22
CA LEU A 143 24.15 5.45 0.83
C LEU A 143 25.43 5.18 0.04
N GLU A 144 26.48 5.96 0.27
CA GLU A 144 27.81 5.69 -0.29
C GLU A 144 28.31 4.30 0.09
N SER A 145 28.30 3.99 1.39
CA SER A 145 28.74 2.68 1.91
C SER A 145 27.87 1.55 1.38
N PHE A 146 26.55 1.77 1.33
CA PHE A 146 25.59 0.80 0.81
C PHE A 146 25.84 0.48 -0.67
N MET A 147 26.11 1.49 -1.50
CA MET A 147 26.49 1.30 -2.90
C MET A 147 27.81 0.55 -3.05
N LEU A 148 28.82 0.86 -2.23
CA LEU A 148 30.11 0.17 -2.25
C LEU A 148 30.00 -1.32 -1.87
N MET A 149 29.22 -1.63 -0.83
CA MET A 149 28.95 -3.03 -0.42
C MET A 149 28.20 -3.81 -1.51
N ASN A 150 27.36 -3.11 -2.28
CA ASN A 150 26.52 -3.69 -3.32
C ASN A 150 27.07 -3.40 -4.74
N LYS A 151 28.38 -3.20 -4.91
CA LYS A 151 28.99 -2.84 -6.20
C LYS A 151 28.70 -3.82 -7.36
N GLU A 152 28.50 -5.10 -7.03
CA GLU A 152 28.17 -6.15 -8.00
C GLU A 152 26.66 -6.17 -8.34
N LYS A 153 25.86 -5.44 -7.57
CA LYS A 153 24.42 -5.27 -7.78
C LYS A 153 24.20 -4.04 -8.67
N ASN A 154 23.39 -4.23 -9.70
CA ASN A 154 23.12 -3.19 -10.69
C ASN A 154 21.86 -2.38 -10.36
N THR A 155 21.08 -2.83 -9.37
CA THR A 155 19.78 -2.26 -9.00
C THR A 155 19.68 -2.16 -7.48
N ILE A 156 19.58 -0.93 -6.98
CA ILE A 156 19.33 -0.64 -5.56
C ILE A 156 17.96 0.03 -5.45
N LEU A 157 17.06 -0.59 -4.70
CA LEU A 157 15.73 -0.08 -4.43
C LEU A 157 15.77 0.79 -3.17
N LEU A 158 15.40 2.07 -3.29
CA LEU A 158 15.44 3.04 -2.20
C LEU A 158 14.08 3.73 -2.03
N PRO A 159 13.28 3.35 -1.03
CA PRO A 159 12.12 4.12 -0.62
C PRO A 159 12.55 5.48 -0.07
N VAL A 160 11.83 6.55 -0.44
CA VAL A 160 12.07 7.91 0.04
C VAL A 160 10.76 8.62 0.38
N PHE A 161 10.83 9.63 1.26
CA PHE A 161 9.68 10.39 1.74
C PHE A 161 9.86 11.89 1.47
N PRO A 162 9.60 12.36 0.24
CA PRO A 162 9.65 13.79 -0.07
C PRO A 162 8.55 14.52 0.70
N GLU A 163 8.91 15.71 1.20
CA GLU A 163 8.05 16.59 2.00
C GLU A 163 7.46 15.93 3.27
N ASP A 164 8.03 14.80 3.71
CA ASP A 164 7.53 13.92 4.79
C ASP A 164 6.07 13.46 4.62
N LYS A 165 5.51 13.72 3.44
CA LYS A 165 4.10 13.56 3.13
C LYS A 165 3.88 12.42 2.16
N TYR A 166 4.69 12.34 1.12
CA TYR A 166 4.53 11.35 0.08
C TYR A 166 5.55 10.23 0.26
N CYS A 167 5.35 9.14 -0.49
CA CYS A 167 6.32 8.06 -0.59
C CYS A 167 6.62 7.86 -2.08
N THR A 168 7.89 7.63 -2.42
CA THR A 168 8.33 7.36 -3.79
C THR A 168 9.41 6.28 -3.73
N LEU A 169 9.39 5.33 -4.66
CA LEU A 169 10.49 4.39 -4.82
C LEU A 169 11.49 4.98 -5.81
N ILE A 170 12.75 5.11 -5.42
CA ILE A 170 13.83 5.43 -6.34
C ILE A 170 14.61 4.15 -6.64
N ILE A 171 14.75 3.85 -7.93
CA ILE A 171 15.67 2.82 -8.40
C ILE A 171 17.00 3.48 -8.72
N LEU A 172 18.02 3.14 -7.95
CA LEU A 172 19.38 3.59 -8.14
C LEU A 172 20.16 2.53 -8.91
N CYS A 173 20.82 2.96 -9.99
CA CYS A 173 21.74 2.14 -10.76
C CYS A 173 23.12 2.85 -10.76
N PRO A 174 23.95 2.67 -9.70
CA PRO A 174 25.18 3.44 -9.52
C PRO A 174 26.15 3.29 -10.70
N LYS A 175 26.25 2.09 -11.27
CA LYS A 175 27.11 1.79 -12.42
C LYS A 175 26.81 2.64 -13.67
N TRP A 176 25.58 3.14 -13.80
CA TRP A 176 25.16 4.03 -14.89
C TRP A 176 24.76 5.42 -14.40
N SER A 177 25.15 5.79 -13.18
CA SER A 177 24.80 7.08 -12.57
C SER A 177 23.33 7.43 -12.80
N LEU A 178 22.41 6.47 -12.66
CA LEU A 178 20.99 6.65 -13.00
C LEU A 178 20.11 6.52 -11.76
N ALA A 179 19.16 7.45 -11.59
CA ALA A 179 18.14 7.41 -10.55
C ALA A 179 16.75 7.57 -11.18
N GLN A 180 15.94 6.52 -11.17
CA GLN A 180 14.58 6.51 -11.73
C GLN A 180 13.54 6.57 -10.61
N TYR A 181 12.58 7.48 -10.73
CA TYR A 181 11.59 7.74 -9.68
C TYR A 181 10.26 7.10 -10.06
N PHE A 182 9.86 6.09 -9.30
CA PHE A 182 8.56 5.44 -9.42
C PHE A 182 7.57 6.21 -8.56
N ASP A 183 7.15 7.36 -9.08
CA ASP A 183 6.18 8.25 -8.47
C ASP A 183 4.77 7.85 -8.92
N SER A 184 4.01 7.18 -8.06
CA SER A 184 2.65 6.76 -8.41
C SER A 184 1.62 7.90 -8.37
N SER A 185 1.97 9.09 -7.87
CA SER A 185 1.00 10.17 -7.70
C SER A 185 0.45 10.64 -9.06
N ASN A 186 -0.86 10.84 -9.11
CA ASN A 186 -1.59 11.37 -10.27
C ASN A 186 -2.11 12.78 -9.93
N THR A 187 -1.16 13.71 -9.88
CA THR A 187 -1.41 15.12 -9.54
C THR A 187 -0.63 16.01 -10.50
N THR A 188 -1.13 17.22 -10.72
CA THR A 188 -0.43 18.26 -11.47
C THR A 188 0.71 18.89 -10.66
N THR A 189 0.67 18.79 -9.34
CA THR A 189 1.71 19.33 -8.45
C THR A 189 2.90 18.38 -8.39
N LYS A 190 4.07 18.83 -8.85
CA LYS A 190 5.31 18.06 -8.72
C LYS A 190 5.82 18.09 -7.28
N LYS A 191 6.24 16.94 -6.78
CA LYS A 191 6.89 16.79 -5.47
C LYS A 191 8.26 17.45 -5.46
N ASP A 192 8.66 17.99 -4.31
CA ASP A 192 10.01 18.54 -4.13
C ASP A 192 11.00 17.43 -3.77
N TYR A 193 12.00 17.24 -4.64
CA TYR A 193 13.08 16.26 -4.44
C TYR A 193 14.45 16.91 -4.22
N ARG A 194 14.53 18.24 -4.02
CA ARG A 194 15.82 18.96 -4.00
C ARG A 194 16.82 18.39 -3.00
N ARG A 195 16.41 18.18 -1.75
CA ARG A 195 17.31 17.65 -0.69
C ARG A 195 17.70 16.19 -0.96
N ILE A 196 16.73 15.37 -1.36
CA ILE A 196 16.95 13.96 -1.73
C ILE A 196 17.96 13.86 -2.88
N ARG A 197 17.81 14.65 -3.95
CA ARG A 197 18.77 14.68 -5.08
C ARG A 197 20.17 15.08 -4.62
N GLY A 198 20.28 16.11 -3.78
CA GLY A 198 21.56 16.54 -3.22
C GLY A 198 22.30 15.44 -2.48
N VAL A 199 21.58 14.65 -1.66
CA VAL A 199 22.16 13.49 -0.96
C VAL A 199 22.62 12.41 -1.93
N LEU A 200 21.80 12.07 -2.92
CA LEU A 200 22.14 11.05 -3.93
C LEU A 200 23.37 11.46 -4.75
N ASP A 201 23.42 12.71 -5.22
CA ASP A 201 24.53 13.24 -6.00
C ASP A 201 25.85 13.26 -5.21
N GLU A 202 25.80 13.59 -3.93
CA GLU A 202 26.99 13.52 -3.07
C GLU A 202 27.42 12.08 -2.77
N ALA A 203 26.48 11.18 -2.55
CA ALA A 203 26.77 9.78 -2.29
C ALA A 203 27.44 9.09 -3.49
N ILE A 204 27.02 9.38 -4.72
CA ILE A 204 27.67 8.79 -5.92
C ILE A 204 29.05 9.38 -6.19
N LEU A 205 29.26 10.65 -5.83
CA LEU A 205 30.58 11.26 -5.87
C LEU A 205 31.53 10.58 -4.87
N GLY A 206 31.05 10.28 -3.66
CA GLY A 206 31.79 9.50 -2.66
C GLY A 206 32.09 8.08 -3.14
N TYR A 207 31.07 7.39 -3.67
CA TYR A 207 31.19 6.05 -4.24
C TYR A 207 32.28 5.99 -5.31
N SER A 208 32.29 6.95 -6.24
CA SER A 208 33.33 7.05 -7.27
C SER A 208 34.74 7.22 -6.70
N LYS A 209 34.90 8.12 -5.72
CA LYS A 209 36.21 8.36 -5.09
C LYS A 209 36.73 7.15 -4.31
N ASN A 210 35.84 6.32 -3.80
CA ASN A 210 36.15 5.22 -2.90
C ASN A 210 36.10 3.84 -3.57
N GLY A 211 36.34 3.79 -4.89
CA GLY A 211 36.53 2.53 -5.63
C GLY A 211 35.24 1.94 -6.24
N GLY A 212 34.17 2.74 -6.30
CA GLY A 212 32.96 2.40 -7.02
C GLY A 212 33.21 2.23 -8.53
N THR A 213 32.56 1.23 -9.12
CA THR A 213 32.69 0.92 -10.55
C THR A 213 31.59 1.55 -11.38
N PHE A 214 31.95 2.02 -12.57
CA PHE A 214 31.03 2.55 -13.59
C PHE A 214 31.15 1.76 -14.89
N ASP A 215 30.07 1.75 -15.66
CA ASP A 215 30.16 1.38 -17.06
C ASP A 215 30.93 2.46 -17.84
N LYS A 216 31.71 2.07 -18.86
CA LYS A 216 32.52 2.99 -19.67
C LYS A 216 31.72 4.13 -20.31
N LYS A 217 30.40 3.94 -20.49
CA LYS A 217 29.46 4.94 -21.01
C LYS A 217 28.41 5.39 -19.98
N GLY A 218 28.57 4.97 -18.73
CA GLY A 218 27.55 5.09 -17.69
C GLY A 218 27.68 6.33 -16.80
N GLU A 219 28.82 7.01 -16.79
CA GLU A 219 29.00 8.19 -15.93
C GLU A 219 28.15 9.37 -16.39
N PHE A 220 27.42 9.98 -15.45
CA PHE A 220 26.67 11.21 -15.70
C PHE A 220 27.31 12.39 -14.97
N VAL A 221 27.82 13.34 -15.75
CA VAL A 221 28.33 14.61 -15.23
C VAL A 221 27.24 15.66 -15.32
N ARG A 222 26.89 16.26 -14.19
CA ARG A 222 25.82 17.25 -14.13
C ARG A 222 26.20 18.51 -14.94
N PRO A 223 25.35 19.01 -15.84
CA PRO A 223 25.70 20.12 -16.73
C PRO A 223 26.02 21.43 -16.01
N ASP A 224 25.38 21.67 -14.86
CA ASP A 224 25.44 22.88 -14.05
C ASP A 224 26.70 22.96 -13.17
N THR A 225 27.04 21.86 -12.49
CA THR A 225 28.15 21.82 -11.53
C THR A 225 29.44 21.23 -12.11
N LYS A 226 29.36 20.58 -13.28
CA LYS A 226 30.45 19.78 -13.88
C LYS A 226 30.99 18.69 -12.95
N LYS A 227 30.20 18.27 -11.96
CA LYS A 227 30.52 17.17 -11.04
C LYS A 227 29.72 15.93 -11.41
N LEU A 228 30.29 14.77 -11.12
CA LEU A 228 29.56 13.50 -11.15
C LEU A 228 28.30 13.61 -10.28
N GLY A 229 27.20 13.05 -10.76
CA GLY A 229 25.94 12.96 -10.06
C GLY A 229 25.06 11.89 -10.69
N PHE A 230 23.83 11.77 -10.22
CA PHE A 230 22.84 10.92 -10.84
C PHE A 230 22.10 11.69 -11.96
N LYS A 231 21.84 11.00 -13.07
CA LYS A 231 20.81 11.39 -14.02
C LYS A 231 19.46 11.08 -13.38
N HIS A 232 18.78 12.11 -12.88
CA HIS A 232 17.47 11.97 -12.25
C HIS A 232 16.35 11.92 -13.29
N VAL A 233 15.70 10.77 -13.43
CA VAL A 233 14.52 10.57 -14.29
C VAL A 233 13.29 10.57 -13.41
N ILE A 234 12.70 11.75 -13.20
CA ILE A 234 11.55 11.92 -12.30
C ILE A 234 10.19 11.57 -12.91
N ASP A 235 10.05 11.74 -14.23
CA ASP A 235 8.81 11.46 -14.95
C ASP A 235 8.84 10.03 -15.53
N PHE A 236 9.36 9.06 -14.77
CA PHE A 236 9.47 7.67 -15.21
C PHE A 236 8.07 7.02 -15.28
N PRO A 237 7.74 6.27 -16.35
CA PRO A 237 6.46 5.61 -16.48
C PRO A 237 6.34 4.47 -15.46
N CYS A 238 5.44 4.63 -14.50
CA CYS A 238 5.08 3.62 -13.51
C CYS A 238 3.57 3.66 -13.27
N ILE A 239 3.04 2.63 -12.60
CA ILE A 239 1.60 2.52 -12.29
C ILE A 239 1.18 3.74 -11.46
N LYS A 240 0.12 4.42 -11.89
CA LYS A 240 -0.41 5.63 -11.24
C LYS A 240 -1.63 5.32 -10.39
N GLN A 241 -1.75 6.03 -9.27
CA GLN A 241 -2.95 5.99 -8.43
C GLN A 241 -4.09 6.85 -8.98
N PRO A 242 -5.35 6.57 -8.61
CA PRO A 242 -6.46 7.49 -8.86
C PRO A 242 -6.16 8.89 -8.32
N ALA A 243 -6.70 9.91 -8.97
CA ALA A 243 -6.55 11.29 -8.52
C ALA A 243 -7.06 11.45 -7.07
N GLY A 244 -6.27 12.11 -6.22
CA GLY A 244 -6.61 12.32 -4.81
C GLY A 244 -6.36 11.13 -3.87
N SER A 245 -5.84 10.00 -4.38
CA SER A 245 -5.40 8.89 -3.54
C SER A 245 -4.22 9.28 -2.63
N ILE A 246 -4.12 8.61 -1.48
CA ILE A 246 -3.08 8.79 -0.45
C ILE A 246 -2.26 7.50 -0.22
N LYS A 247 -2.24 6.64 -1.24
CA LYS A 247 -1.79 5.25 -1.14
C LYS A 247 -0.38 5.05 -1.70
N GLU A 248 0.40 6.11 -1.87
CA GLU A 248 1.75 6.04 -2.45
C GLU A 248 2.64 4.98 -1.78
N ALA A 249 2.55 4.83 -0.46
CA ALA A 249 3.32 3.82 0.26
C ALA A 249 2.96 2.39 -0.20
N PHE A 250 1.69 2.07 -0.42
CA PHE A 250 1.29 0.75 -0.94
C PHE A 250 1.87 0.47 -2.32
N TYR A 251 1.93 1.50 -3.18
CA TYR A 251 2.57 1.40 -4.49
C TYR A 251 4.06 1.12 -4.37
N VAL A 252 4.74 1.79 -3.45
CA VAL A 252 6.14 1.53 -3.15
C VAL A 252 6.34 0.09 -2.66
N LEU A 253 5.51 -0.41 -1.74
CA LEU A 253 5.59 -1.81 -1.28
C LEU A 253 5.36 -2.79 -2.43
N HIS A 254 4.39 -2.51 -3.31
CA HIS A 254 4.14 -3.33 -4.49
C HIS A 254 5.33 -3.38 -5.44
N HIS A 255 5.90 -2.22 -5.80
CA HIS A 255 7.08 -2.18 -6.67
C HIS A 255 8.28 -2.87 -6.03
N LEU A 256 8.54 -2.63 -4.73
CA LEU A 256 9.58 -3.33 -3.97
C LEU A 256 9.42 -4.86 -4.08
N LYS A 257 8.20 -5.37 -3.83
CA LYS A 257 7.89 -6.80 -3.93
C LYS A 257 8.17 -7.32 -5.34
N GLY A 258 7.63 -6.66 -6.37
CA GLY A 258 7.74 -7.09 -7.76
C GLY A 258 9.19 -7.20 -8.21
N PHE A 259 10.02 -6.18 -7.96
CA PHE A 259 11.44 -6.23 -8.32
C PHE A 259 12.21 -7.35 -7.61
N VAL A 260 11.89 -7.64 -6.34
CA VAL A 260 12.53 -8.73 -5.60
C VAL A 260 12.10 -10.09 -6.14
N GLU A 261 10.80 -10.28 -6.41
CA GLU A 261 10.27 -11.51 -7.02
C GLU A 261 10.83 -11.76 -8.42
N ASP A 262 10.99 -10.71 -9.24
CA ASP A 262 11.60 -10.81 -10.56
C ASP A 262 13.06 -11.25 -10.48
N ALA A 263 13.83 -10.68 -9.55
CA ALA A 263 15.22 -11.05 -9.34
C ALA A 263 15.36 -12.52 -8.86
N GLU A 264 14.45 -12.97 -7.99
CA GLU A 264 14.36 -14.37 -7.57
C GLU A 264 14.02 -15.29 -8.75
N MET A 265 13.06 -14.91 -9.58
CA MET A 265 12.68 -15.68 -10.77
C MET A 265 13.84 -15.83 -11.76
N MET A 266 14.63 -14.77 -11.96
CA MET A 266 15.83 -14.84 -12.80
C MET A 266 16.88 -15.83 -12.27
N SER A 267 16.86 -16.12 -10.97
CA SER A 267 17.74 -17.11 -10.33
C SER A 267 17.31 -18.55 -10.60
N LEU A 268 16.06 -18.78 -11.03
CA LEU A 268 15.55 -20.11 -11.31
C LEU A 268 16.09 -20.66 -12.65
N PRO A 269 16.25 -22.00 -12.77
CA PRO A 269 16.48 -22.64 -14.06
C PRO A 269 15.37 -22.27 -15.05
N PRO A 270 15.66 -22.11 -16.37
CA PRO A 270 14.65 -21.73 -17.36
C PRO A 270 13.37 -22.57 -17.32
N SER A 271 13.49 -23.88 -17.02
CA SER A 271 12.37 -24.81 -16.93
C SER A 271 11.44 -24.60 -15.73
N LYS A 272 11.85 -23.78 -14.74
CA LYS A 272 11.08 -23.47 -13.53
C LYS A 272 10.59 -22.02 -13.50
N ARG A 273 10.90 -21.24 -14.54
CA ARG A 273 10.42 -19.87 -14.64
C ARG A 273 9.00 -19.89 -15.18
N ASP A 274 8.12 -19.13 -14.55
CA ASP A 274 6.75 -18.97 -15.01
C ASP A 274 6.75 -18.11 -16.29
N PRO A 275 6.38 -18.67 -17.46
CA PRO A 275 6.43 -17.95 -18.72
C PRO A 275 5.54 -16.70 -18.74
N ILE A 276 4.43 -16.71 -17.99
CA ILE A 276 3.47 -15.60 -17.91
C ILE A 276 4.07 -14.43 -17.12
N LYS A 277 4.75 -14.72 -16.01
CA LYS A 277 5.48 -13.69 -15.26
C LYS A 277 6.72 -13.20 -16.01
N MET A 278 7.38 -14.07 -16.78
CA MET A 278 8.55 -13.72 -17.58
C MET A 278 8.27 -12.90 -18.84
N SER A 279 7.07 -13.03 -19.44
CA SER A 279 6.72 -12.29 -20.66
C SER A 279 6.55 -10.79 -20.40
N GLY A 280 6.46 -10.38 -19.12
CA GLY A 280 6.12 -9.01 -18.75
C GLY A 280 4.70 -8.61 -19.16
N GLU A 281 3.92 -9.55 -19.71
CA GLU A 281 2.49 -9.41 -19.96
C GLU A 281 1.76 -9.63 -18.64
N ILE A 282 1.93 -8.70 -17.72
CA ILE A 282 0.99 -8.58 -16.63
C ILE A 282 -0.23 -7.90 -17.25
N ASN A 283 -1.32 -8.65 -17.44
CA ASN A 283 -2.58 -8.03 -17.84
C ASN A 283 -2.90 -6.97 -16.78
N ASP A 284 -3.35 -5.82 -17.25
CA ASP A 284 -3.94 -4.76 -16.43
C ASP A 284 -4.96 -5.33 -15.43
N ASP A 285 -5.62 -6.46 -15.73
CA ASP A 285 -6.49 -7.24 -14.84
C ASP A 285 -5.77 -7.99 -13.70
N ASP A 286 -4.54 -8.50 -13.90
CA ASP A 286 -3.74 -9.22 -12.89
C ASP A 286 -3.03 -8.23 -11.94
N LEU A 287 -2.51 -7.12 -12.49
CA LEU A 287 -2.13 -5.94 -11.68
C LEU A 287 -3.33 -5.45 -10.88
N ARG A 288 -4.50 -5.42 -11.54
CA ARG A 288 -5.77 -5.09 -10.90
C ARG A 288 -6.19 -6.14 -9.91
N GLU A 289 -5.89 -7.42 -9.90
CA GLU A 289 -6.36 -8.32 -8.84
C GLU A 289 -5.62 -8.09 -7.50
N ASP A 290 -4.29 -7.93 -7.56
CA ASP A 290 -3.47 -7.62 -6.38
C ASP A 290 -3.69 -6.17 -5.89
N PHE A 291 -3.90 -5.22 -6.80
CA PHE A 291 -4.34 -3.86 -6.48
C PHE A 291 -5.86 -3.69 -6.32
N HIS A 292 -6.73 -4.62 -6.71
CA HIS A 292 -8.21 -4.46 -6.67
C HIS A 292 -8.66 -4.40 -5.23
N ARG A 293 -8.04 -5.25 -4.39
CA ARG A 293 -8.18 -5.21 -2.93
C ARG A 293 -7.81 -3.84 -2.34
N LEU A 294 -6.93 -3.08 -3.01
CA LEU A 294 -6.44 -1.78 -2.57
C LEU A 294 -7.05 -0.59 -3.32
N GLN A 295 -7.69 -0.75 -4.48
CA GLN A 295 -7.99 0.42 -5.34
C GLN A 295 -9.38 0.59 -5.89
N MET A 296 -10.25 -0.42 -6.01
CA MET A 296 -11.59 -0.16 -6.55
C MET A 296 -12.63 -0.99 -5.80
N THR A 297 -13.34 -0.34 -4.88
CA THR A 297 -14.57 -0.88 -4.34
C THR A 297 -15.71 -0.42 -5.24
N TYR A 298 -16.35 -1.33 -5.96
CA TYR A 298 -17.62 -1.04 -6.65
C TYR A 298 -18.74 -1.00 -5.62
N TYR A 299 -19.45 0.12 -5.53
CA TYR A 299 -20.51 0.28 -4.55
C TYR A 299 -21.86 -0.04 -5.16
N VAL A 300 -22.59 -0.98 -4.58
CA VAL A 300 -23.98 -1.25 -4.93
C VAL A 300 -24.87 -0.51 -3.93
N VAL A 301 -25.69 0.40 -4.41
CA VAL A 301 -26.81 0.98 -3.65
C VAL A 301 -28.03 0.10 -3.90
N PHE A 302 -28.41 -0.68 -2.90
CA PHE A 302 -29.62 -1.51 -2.92
C PHE A 302 -30.89 -0.69 -2.62
N GLU A 303 -30.79 0.22 -1.64
CA GLU A 303 -31.83 1.19 -1.27
C GLU A 303 -31.18 2.56 -1.09
N GLY A 304 -31.73 3.58 -1.73
CA GLY A 304 -31.18 4.93 -1.75
C GLY A 304 -31.95 5.82 -2.73
N ARG A 305 -31.48 7.05 -2.96
CA ARG A 305 -32.09 7.98 -3.92
C ARG A 305 -32.13 7.38 -5.33
N VAL A 306 -30.98 6.90 -5.81
CA VAL A 306 -30.86 6.15 -7.07
C VAL A 306 -30.13 4.83 -6.76
N PRO A 307 -30.86 3.70 -6.72
CA PRO A 307 -30.24 2.38 -6.60
C PRO A 307 -29.49 1.96 -7.87
N GLY A 308 -28.35 1.30 -7.72
CA GLY A 308 -27.48 0.95 -8.84
C GLY A 308 -26.06 0.59 -8.42
N VAL A 309 -25.20 0.34 -9.41
CA VAL A 309 -23.76 0.08 -9.21
C VAL A 309 -22.99 1.36 -9.54
N TYR A 310 -22.12 1.78 -8.63
CA TYR A 310 -21.31 2.99 -8.72
C TYR A 310 -19.83 2.62 -8.61
N GLU A 311 -19.00 3.31 -9.39
CA GLU A 311 -17.55 3.08 -9.45
C GLU A 311 -16.80 4.01 -8.49
N GLU A 312 -17.41 5.16 -8.17
CA GLU A 312 -16.86 6.19 -7.28
C GLU A 312 -17.64 6.30 -5.97
N TRP A 313 -16.93 6.37 -4.84
CA TRP A 313 -17.55 6.49 -3.52
C TRP A 313 -18.40 7.75 -3.39
N GLU A 314 -17.91 8.90 -3.88
CA GLU A 314 -18.65 10.15 -3.77
C GLU A 314 -19.97 10.13 -4.57
N GLU A 315 -20.07 9.31 -5.62
CA GLU A 315 -21.32 9.10 -6.35
C GLU A 315 -22.30 8.20 -5.58
N CYS A 316 -21.82 7.09 -5.01
CA CYS A 316 -22.60 6.23 -4.13
C CYS A 316 -23.13 6.99 -2.91
N LYS A 317 -22.23 7.74 -2.24
CA LYS A 317 -22.52 8.55 -1.05
C LYS A 317 -23.60 9.58 -1.31
N LYS A 318 -23.63 10.25 -2.47
CA LYS A 318 -24.74 11.15 -2.85
C LYS A 318 -26.10 10.44 -2.81
N GLN A 319 -26.15 9.14 -3.09
CA GLN A 319 -27.41 8.38 -3.10
C GLN A 319 -27.88 7.95 -1.71
N VAL A 320 -26.96 7.71 -0.78
CA VAL A 320 -27.28 7.10 0.52
C VAL A 320 -27.16 8.06 1.69
N HIS A 321 -26.37 9.13 1.57
CA HIS A 321 -26.12 10.08 2.65
C HIS A 321 -27.42 10.76 3.10
N LYS A 322 -27.72 10.67 4.41
CA LYS A 322 -28.97 11.19 5.02
C LYS A 322 -30.27 10.63 4.40
N PHE A 323 -30.22 9.50 3.70
CA PHE A 323 -31.39 8.80 3.20
C PHE A 323 -31.84 7.74 4.23
N SER A 324 -33.07 7.85 4.73
CA SER A 324 -33.61 6.91 5.72
C SER A 324 -33.82 5.52 5.11
N GLY A 325 -33.36 4.47 5.79
CA GLY A 325 -33.46 3.09 5.30
C GLY A 325 -32.56 2.79 4.10
N ASN A 326 -31.48 3.57 3.90
CA ASN A 326 -30.50 3.25 2.86
C ASN A 326 -29.85 1.87 3.08
N CYS A 327 -29.47 1.22 2.00
CA CYS A 327 -28.78 -0.06 2.02
C CYS A 327 -27.79 -0.06 0.86
N TYR A 328 -26.50 -0.24 1.16
CA TYR A 328 -25.46 -0.32 0.15
C TYR A 328 -24.31 -1.20 0.63
N LYS A 329 -23.50 -1.69 -0.31
CA LYS A 329 -22.32 -2.50 -0.02
C LYS A 329 -21.26 -2.33 -1.10
N GLY A 330 -20.00 -2.32 -0.69
CA GLY A 330 -18.85 -2.36 -1.58
C GLY A 330 -18.48 -3.77 -2.01
N TYR A 331 -17.98 -3.92 -3.24
CA TYR A 331 -17.52 -5.19 -3.81
C TYR A 331 -16.18 -5.00 -4.51
N PRO A 332 -15.30 -6.01 -4.47
CA PRO A 332 -13.98 -5.93 -5.08
C PRO A 332 -14.06 -5.83 -6.61
N THR A 333 -15.09 -6.41 -7.26
CA THR A 333 -15.22 -6.40 -8.73
C THR A 333 -16.57 -5.86 -9.20
N ARG A 334 -16.57 -5.24 -10.39
CA ARG A 334 -17.81 -4.79 -11.06
C ARG A 334 -18.75 -5.96 -11.30
N HIS A 335 -18.18 -7.10 -11.69
CA HIS A 335 -18.94 -8.30 -12.00
C HIS A 335 -19.72 -8.79 -10.77
N GLU A 336 -19.05 -8.86 -9.61
CA GLU A 336 -19.70 -9.23 -8.35
C GLU A 336 -20.75 -8.20 -7.92
N ALA A 337 -20.42 -6.90 -8.00
CA ALA A 337 -21.35 -5.82 -7.69
C ALA A 337 -22.65 -5.92 -8.53
N VAL A 338 -22.50 -6.10 -9.85
CA VAL A 338 -23.63 -6.26 -10.78
C VAL A 338 -24.41 -7.54 -10.49
N ALA A 339 -23.75 -8.65 -10.19
CA ALA A 339 -24.41 -9.91 -9.86
C ALA A 339 -25.27 -9.77 -8.58
N LYS A 340 -24.73 -9.13 -7.54
CA LYS A 340 -25.44 -8.90 -6.27
C LYS A 340 -26.61 -7.93 -6.44
N TRP A 341 -26.42 -6.86 -7.23
CA TRP A 341 -27.49 -5.93 -7.58
C TRP A 341 -28.65 -6.64 -8.29
N ARG A 342 -28.36 -7.45 -9.31
CA ARG A 342 -29.38 -8.23 -10.05
C ARG A 342 -30.11 -9.23 -9.17
N ALA A 343 -29.38 -9.93 -8.29
CA ALA A 343 -29.98 -10.88 -7.36
C ALA A 343 -30.95 -10.20 -6.38
N HIS A 344 -30.60 -8.99 -5.91
CA HIS A 344 -31.47 -8.20 -5.05
C HIS A 344 -32.75 -7.74 -5.78
N GLN A 345 -32.62 -7.26 -7.01
CA GLN A 345 -33.78 -6.90 -7.86
C GLN A 345 -34.74 -8.07 -8.06
N ALA A 346 -34.22 -9.26 -8.36
CA ALA A 346 -35.02 -10.46 -8.54
C ALA A 346 -35.78 -10.87 -7.27
N LYS A 347 -35.15 -10.79 -6.10
CA LYS A 347 -35.80 -11.05 -4.80
C LYS A 347 -36.92 -10.05 -4.52
N LYS A 348 -36.67 -8.75 -4.75
CA LYS A 348 -37.67 -7.68 -4.55
C LYS A 348 -38.87 -7.83 -5.48
N SER A 349 -38.64 -8.22 -6.73
CA SER A 349 -39.70 -8.55 -7.69
C SER A 349 -40.57 -9.72 -7.20
N LYS A 350 -39.96 -10.86 -6.82
CA LYS A 350 -40.69 -12.02 -6.29
C LYS A 350 -41.52 -11.70 -5.05
N MET A 351 -40.96 -10.92 -4.12
CA MET A 351 -41.65 -10.51 -2.91
C MET A 351 -42.85 -9.62 -3.19
N LYS A 352 -42.73 -8.68 -4.14
CA LYS A 352 -43.86 -7.87 -4.62
C LYS A 352 -44.96 -8.73 -5.23
N THR A 353 -44.61 -9.68 -6.09
CA THR A 353 -45.59 -10.61 -6.69
C THR A 353 -46.31 -11.42 -5.62
N PHE A 354 -45.59 -11.94 -4.62
CA PHE A 354 -46.17 -12.67 -3.50
C PHE A 354 -47.14 -11.82 -2.67
N LEU A 355 -46.77 -10.58 -2.32
CA LEU A 355 -47.63 -9.66 -1.58
C LEU A 355 -48.91 -9.32 -2.35
N VAL A 356 -48.80 -9.08 -3.67
CA VAL A 356 -49.98 -8.82 -4.52
C VAL A 356 -50.90 -10.05 -4.57
N LEU A 357 -50.36 -11.26 -4.77
CA LEU A 357 -51.15 -12.49 -4.77
C LEU A 357 -51.81 -12.74 -3.41
N SER A 358 -51.08 -12.55 -2.31
CA SER A 358 -51.61 -12.69 -0.96
C SER A 358 -52.76 -11.70 -0.71
N LEU A 359 -52.60 -10.43 -1.14
CA LEU A 359 -53.64 -9.42 -1.00
C LEU A 359 -54.88 -9.79 -1.84
N LEU A 360 -54.69 -10.21 -3.09
CA LEU A 360 -55.79 -10.67 -3.95
C LEU A 360 -56.54 -11.85 -3.33
N LEU A 361 -55.84 -12.85 -2.80
CA LEU A 361 -56.43 -13.98 -2.09
C LEU A 361 -57.26 -13.54 -0.88
N THR A 362 -56.74 -12.60 -0.08
CA THR A 362 -57.49 -12.06 1.08
C THR A 362 -58.72 -11.27 0.67
N ILE A 363 -58.65 -10.50 -0.43
CA ILE A 363 -59.80 -9.77 -0.97
C ILE A 363 -60.87 -10.75 -1.46
N VAL A 364 -60.48 -11.80 -2.21
CA VAL A 364 -61.40 -12.83 -2.70
C VAL A 364 -62.08 -13.56 -1.53
N ALA A 365 -61.33 -13.94 -0.50
CA ALA A 365 -61.87 -14.58 0.68
C ALA A 365 -62.89 -13.67 1.42
N ALA A 366 -62.59 -12.38 1.55
CA ALA A 366 -63.49 -11.40 2.16
C ALA A 366 -64.79 -11.22 1.36
N VAL A 367 -64.71 -11.17 0.03
CA VAL A 367 -65.89 -11.08 -0.85
C VAL A 367 -66.76 -12.34 -0.75
N LEU A 368 -66.16 -13.53 -0.78
CA LEU A 368 -66.90 -14.80 -0.63
C LEU A 368 -67.60 -14.90 0.72
N TYR A 369 -66.93 -14.49 1.81
CA TYR A 369 -67.54 -14.43 3.14
C TYR A 369 -68.77 -13.51 3.16
N PHE A 370 -68.69 -12.34 2.52
CA PHE A 370 -69.80 -11.38 2.44
C PHE A 370 -70.99 -11.88 1.59
N ILE A 371 -70.78 -12.79 0.63
CA ILE A 371 -71.86 -13.34 -0.20
C ILE A 371 -72.59 -14.50 0.50
N LEU A 372 -71.89 -15.23 1.38
CA LEU A 372 -72.38 -16.47 2.01
C LEU A 372 -72.98 -16.28 3.42
N VAL A 373 -72.78 -15.11 4.02
CA VAL A 373 -73.41 -14.66 5.28
C VAL A 373 -74.45 -13.61 4.94
#